data_AF-A0A9X9A7F7-F1
#
_entry.id   AF-A0A9X9A7F7-F1
#
_cell.length_a   1.000
_cell.length_b   1.000
_cell.length_c   1.000
_cell.angle_alpha   90.00
_cell.angle_beta   90.00
_cell.angle_gamma   90.00
#
_symmetry.space_group_name_H-M   'P 1'
#
loop_
_entity.id
_entity.type
_entity.pdbx_description
1 polymer ?
#
loop_
_entity_poly.entity_id
_entity_poly.type
_entity_poly.pdbx_seq_one_letter_code
_entity_poly.pdbx_strand_id
1 'polypeptide(L)'
;IEWCLVDDTIYIVQSRPITTLYPIPEVNDGENHVYISVGHQQMMTDAMKPLGLSFFLLTTSAPMRKAGGRLFVDATQQLALPASRDYLINTLGKSDPLVRD
;
A
#
# COMPACT_ATOMS: atom_id res chain seq x y z
N ILE A 1 -3.99 -23.82 0.58
CA ILE A 1 -4.31 -25.01 -0.25
C ILE A 1 -3.63 -26.17 0.43
N GLU A 2 -4.40 -27.18 0.81
CA GLU A 2 -3.89 -28.40 1.42
C GLU A 2 -3.83 -29.46 0.33
N TRP A 3 -2.71 -30.18 0.25
CA TRP A 3 -2.43 -31.12 -0.82
C TRP A 3 -1.68 -32.35 -0.30
N CYS A 4 -1.86 -33.48 -1.00
CA CYS A 4 -1.17 -34.75 -0.76
C CYS A 4 -0.46 -35.21 -2.04
N LEU A 5 0.56 -36.06 -1.90
CA LEU A 5 1.29 -36.69 -3.02
C LEU A 5 1.28 -38.21 -2.84
N VAL A 6 0.78 -38.93 -3.85
CA VAL A 6 0.76 -40.41 -3.89
C VAL A 6 1.07 -40.86 -5.32
N ASP A 7 2.00 -41.80 -5.51
CA ASP A 7 2.38 -42.34 -6.83
C ASP A 7 2.57 -41.25 -7.90
N ASP A 8 3.41 -40.25 -7.60
CA ASP A 8 3.69 -39.07 -8.44
C ASP A 8 2.45 -38.23 -8.83
N THR A 9 1.34 -38.41 -8.13
CA THR A 9 0.07 -37.70 -8.35
C THR A 9 -0.23 -36.75 -7.19
N ILE A 10 -0.45 -35.47 -7.51
CA ILE A 10 -0.87 -34.44 -6.54
C ILE A 10 -2.39 -34.46 -6.40
N TYR A 11 -2.87 -34.53 -5.15
CA TYR A 11 -4.28 -34.41 -4.80
C TYR A 11 -4.50 -33.13 -4.00
N ILE A 12 -5.48 -32.31 -4.40
CA ILE A 12 -5.92 -31.16 -3.61
C ILE A 12 -7.02 -31.62 -2.67
N VAL A 13 -6.78 -31.55 -1.36
CA VAL A 13 -7.73 -32.04 -0.34
C VAL A 13 -8.50 -30.91 0.33
N GLN A 14 -8.00 -29.68 0.28
CA GLN A 14 -8.72 -28.51 0.77
C GLN A 14 -8.24 -27.22 0.09
N SER A 15 -9.18 -26.32 -0.19
CA SER A 15 -8.87 -24.94 -0.61
C SER A 15 -9.66 -23.95 0.22
N ARG A 16 -8.98 -22.93 0.74
CA ARG A 16 -9.55 -21.85 1.53
C ARG A 16 -8.94 -20.52 1.07
N PRO A 17 -9.73 -19.44 0.95
CA PRO A 17 -9.19 -18.13 0.63
C PRO A 17 -8.34 -17.59 1.79
N ILE A 18 -7.34 -16.78 1.46
CA ILE A 18 -6.58 -16.04 2.46
C ILE A 18 -7.41 -14.80 2.85
N THR A 19 -7.67 -14.62 4.14
CA THR A 19 -8.50 -13.51 4.67
C THR A 19 -7.69 -12.48 5.47
N THR A 20 -6.37 -12.64 5.53
CA THR A 20 -5.45 -11.83 6.35
C THR A 20 -4.57 -10.90 5.54
N LEU A 21 -4.63 -10.95 4.20
CA LEU A 21 -3.88 -10.03 3.35
C LEU A 21 -4.42 -8.61 3.48
N TYR A 22 -3.50 -7.64 3.49
CA TYR A 22 -3.88 -6.24 3.34
C TYR A 22 -4.30 -5.99 1.87
N PRO A 23 -5.45 -5.34 1.62
CA PRO A 23 -5.90 -5.10 0.25
C PRO A 23 -4.99 -4.10 -0.47
N ILE A 24 -4.86 -4.24 -1.78
CA ILE A 24 -4.09 -3.32 -2.62
C ILE A 24 -4.97 -2.15 -3.09
N PRO A 25 -4.41 -0.95 -3.34
CA PRO A 25 -5.11 0.11 -4.05
C PRO A 25 -5.57 -0.31 -5.45
N GLU A 26 -6.77 0.11 -5.85
CA GLU A 26 -7.29 -0.13 -7.21
C GLU A 26 -6.56 0.74 -8.24
N VAL A 27 -5.86 0.11 -9.18
CA VAL A 27 -5.19 0.73 -10.33
C VAL A 27 -5.34 -0.17 -11.57
N ASN A 28 -5.48 0.43 -12.75
CA ASN A 28 -5.79 -0.27 -14.01
C ASN A 28 -4.71 -0.04 -15.10
N ASP A 29 -3.42 -0.10 -14.75
CA ASP A 29 -2.31 0.04 -15.70
C ASP A 29 -1.41 -1.21 -15.80
N GLY A 30 -1.42 -2.07 -14.79
CA GLY A 30 -0.59 -3.29 -14.77
C GLY A 30 0.87 -3.04 -14.46
N GLU A 31 1.22 -1.83 -14.01
CA GLU A 31 2.58 -1.42 -13.69
C GLU A 31 2.93 -1.68 -12.22
N ASN A 32 4.22 -1.56 -11.87
CA ASN A 32 4.66 -1.66 -10.48
C ASN A 32 4.52 -0.31 -9.78
N HIS A 33 3.87 -0.30 -8.61
CA HIS A 33 3.67 0.91 -7.81
C HIS A 33 4.29 0.82 -6.42
N VAL A 34 4.77 1.96 -5.92
CA VAL A 34 5.21 2.14 -4.54
C VAL A 34 4.31 3.15 -3.84
N TYR A 35 3.68 2.71 -2.74
CA TYR A 35 2.73 3.53 -1.97
C TYR A 35 3.29 3.90 -0.59
N ILE A 36 3.13 5.17 -0.21
CA ILE A 36 3.48 5.68 1.11
C ILE A 36 2.21 5.86 1.93
N SER A 37 2.20 5.35 3.17
CA SER A 37 1.05 5.47 4.06
C SER A 37 0.89 6.88 4.62
N VAL A 38 -0.22 7.54 4.29
CA VAL A 38 -0.58 8.86 4.85
C VAL A 38 -0.90 8.74 6.34
N GLY A 39 -1.47 7.60 6.76
CA GLY A 39 -1.77 7.33 8.17
C GLY A 39 -0.52 7.38 9.05
N HIS A 40 0.60 6.81 8.59
CA HIS A 40 1.86 6.88 9.34
C HIS A 40 2.39 8.31 9.43
N GLN A 41 2.33 9.08 8.34
CA GLN A 41 2.73 10.50 8.35
C GLN A 41 1.89 11.36 9.30
N GLN A 42 0.61 11.03 9.47
CA GLN A 42 -0.32 11.75 10.34
C GLN A 42 -0.41 11.14 11.75
N MET A 43 0.42 10.14 12.07
CA MET A 43 0.32 9.35 13.31
C MET A 43 -1.09 8.80 13.59
N MET A 44 -1.84 8.51 12.52
CA MET A 44 -3.21 7.98 12.56
C MET A 44 -3.26 6.71 11.71
N THR A 45 -2.97 5.57 12.33
CA THR A 45 -2.93 4.27 11.65
C THR A 45 -4.23 3.49 11.76
N ASP A 46 -5.28 4.03 12.38
CA ASP A 46 -6.58 3.36 12.47
C ASP A 46 -7.32 3.37 11.13
N ALA A 47 -8.26 2.46 10.95
CA ALA A 47 -9.11 2.46 9.77
C ALA A 47 -10.15 3.58 9.86
N MET A 48 -10.20 4.42 8.83
CA MET A 48 -11.23 5.44 8.66
C MET A 48 -12.49 4.84 8.04
N LYS A 49 -13.66 5.32 8.50
CA LYS A 49 -14.96 5.03 7.86
C LYS A 49 -15.03 5.69 6.47
N PRO A 50 -15.88 5.19 5.55
CA PRO A 50 -15.99 5.74 4.19
C PRO A 50 -16.23 7.26 4.13
N LEU A 51 -17.08 7.80 5.01
CA LEU A 51 -17.32 9.24 5.06
C LEU A 51 -16.07 10.04 5.47
N GLY A 52 -15.30 9.54 6.44
CA GLY A 52 -14.05 10.18 6.88
C GLY A 52 -13.00 10.21 5.77
N LEU A 53 -12.87 9.10 5.02
CA LEU A 53 -11.99 9.05 3.84
C LEU A 53 -12.41 10.07 2.78
N SER A 54 -13.71 10.16 2.48
CA SER A 54 -14.22 11.13 1.49
C SER A 54 -13.94 12.57 1.89
N PHE A 55 -14.17 12.93 3.16
CA PHE A 55 -13.88 14.29 3.65
C PHE A 55 -12.38 14.60 3.61
N PHE A 56 -11.52 13.66 3.99
CA PHE A 56 -10.07 13.85 3.90
C PHE A 56 -9.61 14.06 2.44
N LEU A 57 -10.18 13.31 1.49
CA LEU A 57 -9.89 13.45 0.07
C LEU A 57 -10.38 14.79 -0.51
N LEU A 58 -11.39 15.41 0.08
CA LEU A 58 -11.88 16.74 -0.32
C LEU A 58 -11.02 17.89 0.21
N THR A 59 -10.27 17.68 1.29
CA THR A 59 -9.45 18.74 1.91
C THR A 59 -7.99 18.72 1.46
N THR A 60 -7.52 17.62 0.89
CA THR A 60 -6.15 17.50 0.39
C THR A 60 -6.07 17.78 -1.12
N SER A 61 -4.98 18.42 -1.55
CA SER A 61 -4.67 18.60 -2.97
C SER A 61 -3.89 17.42 -3.56
N ALA A 62 -3.35 16.53 -2.72
CA ALA A 62 -2.55 15.41 -3.18
C ALA A 62 -3.45 14.26 -3.69
N PRO A 63 -3.14 13.65 -4.84
CA PRO A 63 -3.88 12.50 -5.33
C PRO A 63 -3.57 11.27 -4.44
N MET A 64 -4.54 10.91 -3.59
CA MET A 64 -4.41 9.76 -2.69
C MET A 64 -5.22 8.56 -3.16
N ARG A 65 -4.74 7.37 -2.84
CA ARG A 65 -5.39 6.09 -3.08
C ARG A 65 -5.94 5.51 -1.77
N LYS A 66 -7.08 4.81 -1.87
CA LYS A 66 -7.73 4.13 -0.74
C LYS A 66 -7.34 2.66 -0.75
N ALA A 67 -6.99 2.12 0.41
CA ALA A 67 -6.86 0.68 0.63
C ALA A 67 -7.07 0.37 2.12
N GLY A 68 -7.80 -0.70 2.45
CA GLY A 68 -7.92 -1.19 3.84
C GLY A 68 -8.40 -0.15 4.86
N GLY A 69 -9.29 0.76 4.44
CA GLY A 69 -9.79 1.87 5.26
C GLY A 69 -8.79 3.00 5.50
N ARG A 70 -7.69 3.08 4.74
CA ARG A 70 -6.61 4.06 4.92
C ARG A 70 -6.24 4.72 3.60
N LEU A 71 -5.44 5.78 3.67
CA LEU A 71 -5.00 6.58 2.53
C LEU A 71 -3.51 6.42 2.28
N PHE A 72 -3.15 6.43 0.99
CA PHE A 72 -1.80 6.25 0.50
C PHE A 72 -1.49 7.24 -0.62
N VAL A 73 -0.24 7.66 -0.75
CA VAL A 73 0.25 8.43 -1.90
C VAL A 73 1.10 7.53 -2.77
N ASP A 74 0.90 7.59 -4.08
CA ASP A 74 1.73 6.91 -5.06
C ASP A 74 3.04 7.69 -5.27
N ALA A 75 4.16 7.08 -4.91
CA ALA A 75 5.50 7.66 -4.99
C ALA A 75 6.29 7.18 -6.22
N THR A 76 5.71 6.33 -7.06
CA THR A 76 6.41 5.62 -8.13
C THR A 76 7.17 6.55 -9.07
N GLN A 77 6.49 7.60 -9.56
CA GLN A 77 7.09 8.59 -10.45
C GLN A 77 8.21 9.40 -9.77
N GLN A 78 8.05 9.70 -8.48
CA GLN A 78 9.06 10.43 -7.71
C GLN A 78 10.31 9.59 -7.47
N LEU A 79 10.16 8.27 -7.34
CA LEU A 79 11.27 7.34 -7.15
C LEU A 79 11.98 6.96 -8.46
N ALA A 80 11.38 7.24 -9.62
CA ALA A 80 11.90 6.84 -10.93
C ALA A 80 13.18 7.60 -11.35
N LEU A 81 13.34 8.86 -10.93
CA LEU A 81 14.51 9.69 -11.27
C LEU A 81 15.37 9.97 -10.02
N PRO A 82 16.71 9.96 -10.12
CA PRO A 82 17.60 10.16 -8.97
C PRO A 82 17.32 11.46 -8.19
N ALA A 83 17.17 12.59 -8.89
CA ALA A 83 16.98 13.88 -8.24
C ALA A 83 15.65 13.98 -7.46
N SER A 84 14.55 13.46 -8.01
CA SER A 84 13.25 13.45 -7.33
C SER A 84 13.20 12.44 -6.20
N ARG A 85 13.89 11.30 -6.36
CA ARG A 85 14.04 10.28 -5.32
C ARG A 85 14.76 10.84 -4.11
N ASP A 86 15.90 11.48 -4.34
CA ASP A 86 16.70 12.05 -3.25
C ASP A 86 15.93 13.16 -2.53
N TYR A 87 15.16 13.98 -3.26
CA TYR A 87 14.27 14.97 -2.66
C TYR A 87 13.18 14.32 -1.78
N LEU A 88 12.53 13.25 -2.28
CA LEU A 88 11.48 12.54 -1.56
C LEU A 88 12.02 11.89 -0.28
N ILE A 89 13.12 11.13 -0.38
CA ILE A 89 13.75 10.46 0.77
C ILE A 89 14.21 11.47 1.81
N ASN A 90 14.80 12.60 1.39
CA ASN A 90 15.20 13.64 2.32
C ASN A 90 14.00 14.29 3.03
N THR A 91 12.86 14.42 2.35
CA THR A 91 11.63 14.99 2.92
C THR A 91 10.99 14.03 3.92
N LEU A 92 10.78 12.77 3.53
CA LEU A 92 10.22 11.73 4.39
C LEU A 92 11.12 11.41 5.59
N GLY A 93 12.44 11.43 5.37
CA GLY A 93 13.44 11.21 6.40
C GLY A 93 13.48 12.30 7.48
N LYS A 94 12.77 13.43 7.31
CA LYS A 94 12.57 14.40 8.40
C LYS A 94 11.48 13.95 9.38
N SER A 95 10.49 13.19 8.90
CA SER A 95 9.39 12.66 9.71
C SER A 95 9.67 11.28 10.29
N ASP A 96 10.43 10.44 9.57
CA ASP A 96 10.76 9.08 9.99
C ASP A 96 12.25 8.80 9.68
N PRO A 97 13.12 8.71 10.71
CA PRO A 97 14.55 8.44 10.52
C PRO A 97 14.86 7.15 9.75
N LEU A 98 14.02 6.11 9.88
CA LEU A 98 14.23 4.80 9.25
C LEU A 98 14.11 4.85 7.72
N VAL A 99 13.55 5.93 7.16
CA VAL A 99 13.45 6.13 5.72
C VAL A 99 14.81 6.43 5.07
N ARG A 100 15.83 6.80 5.86
CA ARG A 100 17.18 7.13 5.38
C ARG A 100 18.23 6.03 5.59
N ASP A 101 17.89 4.97 6.32
CA ASP A 101 18.78 3.82 6.57
C ASP A 101 18.87 2.92 5.33
#